data_AF-A0A2N6FNZ6-F1
#
_entry.id   AF-A0A2N6FNZ6-F1
#
_cell.length_a   1.000
_cell.length_b   1.000
_cell.length_c   1.000
_cell.angle_alpha   90.00
_cell.angle_beta   90.00
_cell.angle_gamma   90.00
#
_symmetry.space_group_name_H-M   'P 1'
#
loop_
_entity.id
_entity.type
_entity.pdbx_description
1 polymer ?
#
loop_
_entity_poly.entity_id
_entity_poly.type
_entity_poly.pdbx_seq_one_letter_code
_entity_poly.pdbx_strand_id
1 'polypeptide(L)'
;MLRKSPAKTEGRKLYGVTKWKINTSYEFKGKCRVTKAHVDLSISTLLPRLTPKMSIKFSVKSPFRKFESKLISYQKKHEKYAKQAAQEIEKKLLSYGSPKDCDKARKIMRIDINNIIEKYKMKSKVYDKKTDYGRTKGVKI
;
A
#
# COMPACT_ATOMS: atom_id res chain seq x y z
N MET A 1 -10.67 17.77 -1.74
CA MET A 1 -9.69 18.35 -2.69
C MET A 1 -9.31 17.31 -3.75
N LEU A 2 -9.68 17.56 -5.01
CA LEU A 2 -9.25 16.76 -6.16
C LEU A 2 -7.76 17.04 -6.46
N ARG A 3 -6.86 16.10 -6.15
CA ARG A 3 -5.45 16.18 -6.58
C ARG A 3 -5.40 15.97 -8.09
N LYS A 4 -5.25 17.06 -8.86
CA LYS A 4 -4.96 17.02 -10.30
C LYS A 4 -3.63 16.26 -10.51
N SER A 5 -3.61 15.29 -11.41
CA SER A 5 -2.40 14.56 -11.81
C SER A 5 -1.33 15.50 -12.39
N PRO A 6 -0.04 15.15 -12.32
CA PRO A 6 0.52 13.89 -11.82
C PRO A 6 1.15 14.05 -10.44
N ALA A 7 0.95 13.05 -9.58
CA ALA A 7 1.72 12.90 -8.35
C ALA A 7 3.22 12.82 -8.70
N LYS A 8 4.08 13.42 -7.88
CA LYS A 8 5.53 13.39 -8.07
C LYS A 8 6.18 12.47 -7.03
N THR A 9 7.13 11.62 -7.45
CA THR A 9 8.07 10.93 -6.56
C THR A 9 9.47 11.04 -7.14
N GLU A 10 10.47 11.39 -6.33
CA GLU A 10 11.87 11.49 -6.78
C GLU A 10 12.03 12.33 -8.07
N GLY A 11 11.29 13.44 -8.18
CA GLY A 11 11.28 14.32 -9.36
C GLY A 11 10.48 13.80 -10.58
N ARG A 12 10.04 12.53 -10.58
CA ARG A 12 9.30 11.90 -11.69
C ARG A 12 7.80 12.09 -11.57
N LYS A 13 7.14 12.36 -12.70
CA LYS A 13 5.68 12.35 -12.81
C LYS A 13 5.18 10.89 -12.79
N LEU A 14 4.29 10.57 -11.86
CA LEU A 14 3.62 9.28 -11.77
C LEU A 14 2.23 9.37 -12.38
N TYR A 15 1.87 8.36 -13.17
CA TYR A 15 0.54 8.23 -13.76
C TYR A 15 -0.54 7.86 -12.73
N GLY A 16 -0.16 7.14 -11.68
CA GLY A 16 -1.03 6.76 -10.57
C GLY A 16 -0.22 6.52 -9.30
N VAL A 17 -0.89 6.54 -8.16
CA VAL A 17 -0.24 6.31 -6.86
C VAL A 17 -1.18 5.61 -5.89
N THR A 18 -0.74 4.47 -5.37
CA THR A 18 -1.36 3.79 -4.23
C THR A 18 -0.70 4.27 -2.93
N LYS A 19 -1.53 4.76 -2.01
CA LYS A 19 -1.15 5.08 -0.64
C LYS A 19 -1.88 4.14 0.30
N TRP A 20 -1.24 3.83 1.42
CA TRP A 20 -1.85 3.02 2.44
C TRP A 20 -1.38 3.44 3.83
N LYS A 21 -2.23 3.18 4.81
CA LYS A 21 -1.99 3.40 6.24
C LYS A 21 -2.50 2.17 7.00
N ILE A 22 -1.76 1.77 8.02
CA ILE A 22 -2.18 0.72 8.96
C ILE A 22 -2.36 1.36 10.33
N ASN A 23 -3.49 1.09 10.97
CA ASN A 23 -3.69 1.30 12.39
C ASN A 23 -3.83 -0.06 13.06
N THR A 24 -3.35 -0.18 14.30
CA THR A 24 -3.38 -1.45 15.04
C THR A 24 -3.94 -1.22 16.43
N SER A 25 -4.79 -2.13 16.89
CA SER A 25 -5.17 -2.26 18.30
C SER A 25 -5.10 -3.73 18.70
N TYR A 26 -4.98 -4.01 20.00
CA TYR A 26 -4.88 -5.38 20.50
C TYR A 26 -5.36 -5.47 21.94
N GLU A 27 -5.90 -6.63 22.31
CA GLU A 27 -6.35 -6.95 23.66
C GLU A 27 -5.29 -7.76 24.40
N PHE A 28 -5.09 -7.41 25.68
CA PHE A 28 -4.22 -8.16 26.58
C PHE A 28 -5.02 -9.00 27.58
N LYS A 29 -4.52 -10.19 27.88
CA LYS A 29 -4.99 -11.01 29.01
C LYS A 29 -3.82 -11.43 29.91
N GLY A 30 -4.03 -11.39 31.23
CA GLY A 30 -3.03 -11.79 32.22
C GLY A 30 -1.74 -10.97 32.11
N LYS A 31 -0.58 -11.65 32.04
CA LYS A 31 0.75 -11.04 31.87
C LYS A 31 0.98 -10.50 30.44
N CYS A 32 0.08 -9.66 29.96
CA CYS A 32 0.12 -9.00 28.65
C CYS A 32 0.28 -9.94 27.46
N ARG A 33 -0.36 -11.11 27.52
CA ARG A 33 -0.50 -11.96 26.35
C ARG A 33 -1.50 -11.33 25.40
N VAL A 34 -1.09 -11.15 24.13
CA VAL A 34 -2.00 -10.69 23.08
C VAL A 34 -2.96 -11.82 22.75
N THR A 35 -4.26 -11.61 23.00
CA THR A 35 -5.30 -12.61 22.70
C THR A 35 -6.10 -12.28 21.45
N LYS A 36 -6.18 -10.99 21.12
CA LYS A 36 -6.76 -10.50 19.88
C LYS A 36 -5.90 -9.36 19.33
N ALA A 37 -5.75 -9.34 18.02
CA ALA A 37 -5.11 -8.26 17.29
C ALA A 37 -6.08 -7.77 16.21
N HIS A 38 -6.27 -6.46 16.12
CA HIS A 38 -7.04 -5.80 15.07
C HIS A 38 -6.09 -4.95 14.25
N VAL A 39 -6.10 -5.15 12.93
CA VAL A 39 -5.23 -4.46 11.99
C VAL A 39 -6.07 -3.81 10.92
N ASP A 40 -6.29 -2.50 11.06
CA ASP A 40 -7.09 -1.71 10.12
C ASP A 40 -6.21 -1.18 9.00
N LEU A 41 -6.38 -1.74 7.81
CA LEU A 41 -5.68 -1.34 6.60
C LEU A 41 -6.56 -0.42 5.75
N SER A 42 -6.15 0.85 5.61
CA SER A 42 -6.75 1.79 4.66
C SER A 42 -5.86 1.90 3.41
N ILE A 43 -6.45 1.69 2.23
CA ILE A 43 -5.76 1.83 0.94
C ILE A 43 -6.53 2.85 0.08
N SER A 44 -5.79 3.74 -0.58
CA SER A 44 -6.33 4.69 -1.55
C SER A 44 -5.43 4.71 -2.79
N THR A 45 -6.02 4.49 -3.96
CA THR A 45 -5.30 4.54 -5.24
C THR A 45 -5.83 5.68 -6.09
N LEU A 46 -4.94 6.63 -6.42
CA LEU A 46 -5.24 7.71 -7.35
C LEU A 46 -4.92 7.26 -8.78
N LEU A 47 -5.91 7.36 -9.67
CA LEU A 47 -5.81 6.99 -11.08
C LEU A 47 -6.23 8.16 -11.97
N PRO A 48 -5.69 8.27 -13.19
CA PRO A 48 -6.19 9.19 -14.19
C PRO A 48 -7.52 8.68 -14.71
N ARG A 49 -8.42 9.60 -15.06
CA ARG A 49 -9.71 9.28 -15.67
C ARG A 49 -9.92 10.19 -16.87
N LEU A 50 -10.43 9.65 -17.97
CA LEU A 50 -10.93 10.48 -19.06
C LEU A 50 -12.15 11.26 -18.57
N THR A 51 -12.16 12.57 -18.77
CA THR A 51 -13.33 13.40 -18.47
C THR A 51 -14.52 12.93 -19.30
N PRO A 52 -15.72 12.77 -18.72
CA PRO A 52 -16.91 12.40 -19.45
C PRO A 52 -17.41 13.59 -20.28
N LYS A 53 -16.72 13.90 -21.38
CA LYS A 53 -17.26 14.76 -22.45
C LYS A 53 -17.91 13.86 -23.49
N MET A 54 -19.03 14.32 -24.07
CA MET A 54 -19.90 13.55 -24.97
C MET A 54 -19.21 12.97 -26.22
N SER A 55 -17.99 13.38 -26.57
CA SER A 55 -17.34 12.95 -27.83
C SER A 55 -15.83 12.74 -27.72
N ILE A 56 -15.37 11.84 -26.83
CA ILE A 56 -13.98 11.36 -26.92
C ILE A 56 -13.84 10.44 -28.14
N LYS A 57 -12.99 10.84 -29.10
CA LYS A 57 -12.66 10.04 -30.29
C LYS A 57 -12.20 8.62 -29.90
N PHE A 58 -12.64 7.60 -30.65
CA PHE A 58 -12.27 6.21 -30.39
C PHE A 58 -10.74 5.99 -30.38
N SER A 59 -10.03 6.71 -31.25
CA SER A 59 -8.56 6.72 -31.34
C SER A 59 -7.87 7.17 -30.05
N VAL A 60 -8.56 7.90 -29.15
CA VAL A 60 -8.07 8.26 -27.82
C VAL A 60 -8.56 7.28 -26.76
N LYS A 61 -9.84 6.88 -26.85
CA LYS A 61 -10.49 6.00 -25.87
C LYS A 61 -9.83 4.62 -25.80
N SER A 62 -9.51 4.02 -26.94
CA SER A 62 -8.97 2.65 -27.00
C SER A 62 -7.56 2.56 -26.40
N PRO A 63 -6.56 3.37 -26.81
CA PRO A 63 -5.24 3.37 -26.18
C PRO A 63 -5.29 3.71 -24.69
N PHE A 64 -6.11 4.69 -24.29
CA PHE A 64 -6.25 5.06 -22.88
C PHE A 64 -6.78 3.89 -22.02
N ARG A 65 -7.78 3.14 -22.49
CA ARG A 65 -8.29 1.96 -21.77
C ARG A 65 -7.22 0.89 -21.58
N LYS A 66 -6.39 0.66 -22.60
CA LYS A 66 -5.26 -0.27 -22.51
C LYS A 66 -4.25 0.20 -21.48
N PHE A 67 -3.88 1.48 -21.52
CA PHE A 67 -3.01 2.12 -20.54
C PHE A 67 -3.58 2.03 -19.11
N GLU A 68 -4.85 2.40 -18.92
CA GLU A 68 -5.53 2.41 -17.62
C GLU A 68 -5.57 1.00 -17.02
N SER A 69 -5.88 -0.03 -17.83
CA SER A 69 -5.83 -1.43 -17.39
C SER A 69 -4.44 -1.84 -16.90
N LYS A 70 -3.37 -1.47 -17.64
CA LYS A 70 -1.99 -1.74 -17.21
C LYS A 70 -1.63 -0.97 -15.95
N LEU A 71 -2.06 0.28 -15.83
CA LEU A 71 -1.83 1.09 -14.64
C LEU A 71 -2.56 0.52 -13.42
N ILE A 72 -3.81 0.09 -13.55
CA ILE A 72 -4.55 -0.57 -12.45
C ILE A 72 -3.84 -1.84 -12.03
N SER A 73 -3.43 -2.70 -12.98
CA SER A 73 -2.69 -3.92 -12.69
C SER A 73 -1.38 -3.63 -11.95
N TYR A 74 -0.68 -2.57 -12.37
CA TYR A 74 0.53 -2.09 -11.72
C TYR A 74 0.27 -1.64 -10.27
N GLN A 75 -0.73 -0.79 -10.04
CA GLN A 75 -1.09 -0.29 -8.71
C GLN A 75 -1.56 -1.41 -7.77
N LYS A 76 -2.28 -2.42 -8.27
CA LYS A 76 -2.69 -3.62 -7.49
C LYS A 76 -1.51 -4.37 -6.86
N LYS A 77 -0.30 -4.28 -7.42
CA LYS A 77 0.89 -4.87 -6.80
C LYS A 77 1.26 -4.17 -5.49
N HIS A 78 1.14 -2.84 -5.44
CA HIS A 78 1.35 -2.06 -4.22
C HIS A 78 0.27 -2.33 -3.18
N GLU A 79 -0.99 -2.45 -3.60
CA GLU A 79 -2.09 -2.86 -2.72
C GLU A 79 -1.83 -4.25 -2.12
N LYS A 80 -1.30 -5.19 -2.91
CA LYS A 80 -0.90 -6.51 -2.42
C LYS A 80 0.20 -6.40 -1.35
N TYR A 81 1.19 -5.53 -1.52
CA TYR A 81 2.21 -5.31 -0.48
C TYR A 81 1.60 -4.74 0.81
N ALA A 82 0.66 -3.81 0.72
CA ALA A 82 -0.04 -3.27 1.87
C ALA A 82 -0.82 -4.36 2.64
N LYS A 83 -1.54 -5.23 1.92
CA LYS A 83 -2.27 -6.38 2.51
C LYS A 83 -1.33 -7.36 3.19
N GLN A 84 -0.18 -7.65 2.56
CA GLN A 84 0.84 -8.52 3.15
C GLN A 84 1.46 -7.91 4.41
N ALA A 85 1.65 -6.59 4.47
CA ALA A 85 2.11 -5.90 5.67
C ALA A 85 1.11 -6.06 6.83
N ALA A 86 -0.18 -5.85 6.57
CA ALA A 86 -1.22 -6.01 7.58
C ALA A 86 -1.28 -7.45 8.13
N GLN A 87 -1.24 -8.45 7.25
CA GLN A 87 -1.23 -9.87 7.65
C GLN A 87 0.02 -10.24 8.44
N GLU A 88 1.19 -9.71 8.07
CA GLU A 88 2.44 -9.98 8.79
C GLU A 88 2.42 -9.32 10.18
N ILE A 89 1.87 -8.11 10.30
CA ILE A 89 1.67 -7.43 11.60
C ILE A 89 0.73 -8.23 12.50
N GLU A 90 -0.42 -8.66 11.99
CA GLU A 90 -1.39 -9.45 12.76
C GLU A 90 -0.74 -10.73 13.33
N LYS A 91 -0.08 -11.50 12.46
CA LYS A 91 0.67 -12.71 12.87
C LYS A 91 1.74 -12.39 13.89
N LYS A 92 2.48 -11.30 13.71
CA LYS A 92 3.54 -10.89 14.63
C LYS A 92 2.96 -10.53 16.00
N LEU A 93 1.88 -9.76 16.05
CA LEU A 93 1.20 -9.39 17.29
C LEU A 93 0.68 -10.62 18.04
N LEU A 94 0.06 -11.59 17.33
CA LEU A 94 -0.43 -12.83 17.93
C LEU A 94 0.70 -13.80 18.36
N SER A 95 1.91 -13.64 17.82
CA SER A 95 3.07 -14.46 18.22
C SER A 95 3.68 -14.07 19.57
N TYR A 96 3.32 -12.90 20.10
CA TYR A 96 3.79 -12.49 21.41
C TYR A 96 3.11 -13.35 22.49
N GLY A 97 3.92 -14.12 23.22
CA GLY A 97 3.48 -14.93 24.35
C GLY A 97 3.09 -14.09 25.57
N SER A 98 3.37 -14.59 26.78
CA SER A 98 3.11 -13.89 28.04
C SER A 98 4.39 -13.26 28.59
N PRO A 99 4.81 -12.07 28.13
CA PRO A 99 6.03 -11.43 28.61
C PRO A 99 5.95 -11.10 30.10
N LYS A 100 7.11 -11.12 30.78
CA LYS A 100 7.20 -10.72 32.20
C LYS A 100 7.01 -9.21 32.40
N ASP A 101 7.39 -8.41 31.40
CA ASP A 101 7.32 -6.95 31.41
C ASP A 101 6.44 -6.48 30.24
N CYS A 102 5.26 -5.99 30.58
CA CYS A 102 4.25 -5.50 29.66
C CYS A 102 4.68 -4.25 28.88
N ASP A 103 5.39 -3.33 29.52
CA ASP A 103 5.75 -2.04 28.90
C ASP A 103 6.90 -2.21 27.94
N LYS A 104 7.88 -3.05 28.30
CA LYS A 104 8.92 -3.49 27.37
C LYS A 104 8.29 -4.21 26.17
N ALA A 105 7.33 -5.11 26.40
CA ALA A 105 6.65 -5.81 25.32
C ALA A 105 5.91 -4.87 24.36
N ARG A 106 5.15 -3.89 24.87
CA ARG A 106 4.47 -2.87 24.06
C ARG A 106 5.45 -2.06 23.21
N LYS A 107 6.61 -1.67 23.75
CA LYS A 107 7.66 -0.96 23.01
C LYS A 107 8.20 -1.82 21.86
N ILE A 108 8.50 -3.09 22.12
CA ILE A 108 8.99 -4.02 21.09
C ILE A 108 7.91 -4.23 20.01
N MET A 109 6.64 -4.42 20.38
CA MET A 109 5.52 -4.54 19.43
C MET A 109 5.44 -3.34 18.49
N ARG A 110 5.56 -2.11 19.02
CA ARG A 110 5.54 -0.89 18.21
C ARG A 110 6.72 -0.83 17.23
N ILE A 111 7.91 -1.22 17.68
CA ILE A 111 9.11 -1.29 16.82
C ILE A 111 8.89 -2.32 15.70
N ASP A 112 8.40 -3.52 16.03
CA ASP A 112 8.16 -4.57 15.05
C ASP A 112 7.08 -4.18 14.02
N ILE A 113 5.99 -3.52 14.45
CA ILE A 113 4.98 -2.98 13.54
C ILE A 113 5.63 -2.01 12.54
N ASN A 114 6.42 -1.05 13.03
CA ASN A 114 7.08 -0.05 12.19
C ASN A 114 8.08 -0.71 11.22
N ASN A 115 8.85 -1.68 11.69
CA ASN A 115 9.79 -2.43 10.85
C ASN A 115 9.09 -3.18 9.72
N ILE A 116 7.95 -3.82 10.00
CA ILE A 116 7.14 -4.49 8.97
C ILE A 116 6.60 -3.47 7.97
N ILE A 117 6.08 -2.33 8.43
CA ILE A 117 5.60 -1.25 7.54
C ILE A 117 6.72 -0.80 6.59
N GLU A 118 7.90 -0.49 7.11
CA GLU A 118 9.04 -0.03 6.31
C GLU A 118 9.54 -1.12 5.35
N LYS A 119 9.57 -2.38 5.76
CA LYS A 119 9.87 -3.52 4.88
C LYS A 119 8.98 -3.55 3.64
N TYR A 120 7.68 -3.34 3.79
CA TYR A 120 6.74 -3.36 2.65
C TYR A 120 6.72 -2.07 1.82
N LYS A 121 7.03 -0.91 2.44
CA LYS A 121 7.33 0.32 1.68
C LYS A 121 8.57 0.14 0.82
N MET A 122 9.62 -0.47 1.35
CA MET A 122 10.84 -0.78 0.59
C MET A 122 10.59 -1.78 -0.54
N LYS A 123 9.79 -2.83 -0.31
CA LYS A 123 9.35 -3.74 -1.41
C LYS A 123 8.63 -2.99 -2.52
N SER A 124 7.77 -2.02 -2.18
CA SER A 124 7.10 -1.16 -3.16
C SER A 124 8.10 -0.33 -3.96
N LYS A 125 9.04 0.34 -3.27
CA LYS A 125 10.09 1.15 -3.92
C LYS A 125 11.00 0.34 -4.84
N VAL A 126 11.38 -0.86 -4.43
CA VAL A 126 12.17 -1.78 -5.26
C VAL A 126 11.37 -2.23 -6.49
N TYR A 127 10.08 -2.51 -6.32
CA TYR A 127 9.20 -2.85 -7.44
C TYR A 127 9.04 -1.68 -8.43
N ASP A 128 8.88 -0.45 -7.93
CA ASP A 128 8.86 0.76 -8.75
C ASP A 128 10.13 0.85 -9.61
N LYS A 129 11.31 0.77 -8.98
CA LYS A 129 12.59 0.82 -9.70
C LYS A 129 12.76 -0.31 -10.71
N LYS A 130 12.46 -1.55 -10.32
CA LYS A 130 12.58 -2.75 -11.18
C LYS A 130 11.68 -2.68 -12.42
N THR A 131 10.56 -2.00 -12.32
CA THR A 131 9.60 -1.90 -13.42
C THR A 131 9.71 -0.60 -14.22
N ASP A 132 10.71 0.23 -13.88
CA ASP A 132 10.81 1.61 -14.33
C ASP A 132 9.47 2.35 -14.18
N TYR A 133 8.96 2.34 -12.95
CA TYR A 133 7.71 2.96 -12.53
C TYR A 133 6.51 2.51 -13.38
N GLY A 134 6.48 1.21 -13.72
CA GLY A 134 5.44 0.57 -14.52
C GLY A 134 5.66 0.58 -16.02
N ARG A 135 6.66 1.31 -16.56
CA ARG A 135 6.92 1.35 -18.01
C ARG A 135 7.15 -0.04 -18.59
N THR A 136 7.94 -0.89 -17.91
CA THR A 136 8.20 -2.27 -18.38
C THR A 136 7.01 -3.21 -18.16
N LYS A 137 5.97 -2.76 -17.46
CA LYS A 137 4.66 -3.45 -17.33
C LYS A 137 3.63 -2.95 -18.33
N GLY A 138 4.03 -2.08 -19.26
CA GLY A 138 3.15 -1.54 -20.30
C GLY A 138 2.33 -0.34 -19.85
N VAL A 139 2.68 0.29 -18.72
CA VAL A 139 2.14 1.61 -18.33
C VAL A 139 2.80 2.66 -19.21
N LYS A 140 2.28 2.80 -20.43
CA LYS A 140 2.68 3.78 -21.43
C LYS A 140 1.46 4.20 -22.25
N ILE A 141 1.41 5.47 -22.62
CA ILE A 141 0.47 6.03 -23.60
C ILE A 141 1.24 6.25 -24.89
#